data_AF-S6T3E7-F1
#
_entry.id   AF-S6T3E7-F1
#
_cell.length_a   1.000
_cell.length_b   1.000
_cell.length_c   1.000
_cell.angle_alpha   90.00
_cell.angle_beta   90.00
_cell.angle_gamma   90.00
#
_symmetry.space_group_name_H-M   'P 1'
#
loop_
_entity.id
_entity.type
_entity.pdbx_description
1 polymer ?
#
loop_
_entity_poly.entity_id
_entity_poly.type
_entity_poly.pdbx_seq_one_letter_code
_entity_poly.pdbx_strand_id
1 'polypeptide(L)'
;MSRYILSRIAQALLVLWGAYSITYFILYLLPGDTLSIMLSASGVEIDSLSAQDLAKAKLYYGLDRGIFEQYFDLLWGAIHGDFGNSLTLNRPVSELLVERLPQTLSLAGLAIVLSLIGGIGLAYL
;
A
#
# COMPACT_ATOMS: atom_id res chain seq x y z
N MET A 1 -0.96 -9.04 31.08
CA MET A 1 -1.44 -7.95 30.18
C MET A 1 -0.38 -7.51 29.18
N SER A 2 0.85 -7.17 29.59
CA SER A 2 1.94 -6.78 28.67
C SER A 2 2.20 -7.81 27.56
N ARG A 3 2.37 -9.10 27.90
CA ARG A 3 2.57 -10.18 26.91
C ARG A 3 1.43 -10.30 25.89
N TYR A 4 0.20 -10.06 26.32
CA TYR A 4 -0.98 -10.10 25.44
C TYR A 4 -0.99 -8.92 24.46
N ILE A 5 -0.73 -7.70 24.96
CA ILE A 5 -0.63 -6.51 24.11
C ILE A 5 0.50 -6.66 23.10
N LEU A 6 1.69 -7.11 23.55
CA LEU A 6 2.83 -7.35 22.66
C LEU A 6 2.48 -8.35 21.55
N SER A 7 1.81 -9.45 21.91
CA SER A 7 1.37 -10.46 20.94
C SER A 7 0.39 -9.90 19.92
N ARG A 8 -0.52 -9.00 20.33
CA ARG A 8 -1.48 -8.36 19.43
C ARG A 8 -0.81 -7.38 18.48
N ILE A 9 0.13 -6.58 18.97
CA ILE A 9 0.91 -5.66 18.14
C ILE A 9 1.74 -6.46 17.12
N ALA A 10 2.42 -7.52 17.55
CA ALA A 10 3.19 -8.37 16.64
C ALA A 10 2.32 -9.02 15.56
N GLN A 11 1.13 -9.51 15.91
CA GLN A 11 0.15 -10.03 14.95
C GLN A 11 -0.29 -8.94 13.96
N ALA A 12 -0.62 -7.75 14.43
CA ALA A 12 -1.03 -6.64 13.58
C ALA A 12 0.08 -6.25 12.58
N LEU A 13 1.33 -6.15 13.05
CA LEU A 13 2.49 -5.88 12.20
C LEU A 13 2.70 -6.98 11.15
N LEU A 14 2.56 -8.25 11.53
CA LEU A 14 2.69 -9.37 10.61
C LEU A 14 1.60 -9.36 9.53
N VAL A 15 0.36 -9.03 9.91
CA VAL A 15 -0.75 -8.89 8.96
C VAL A 15 -0.51 -7.72 8.00
N LEU A 16 -0.07 -6.56 8.52
CA LEU A 16 0.26 -5.39 7.69
C LEU A 16 1.40 -5.69 6.71
N TRP A 17 2.48 -6.29 7.20
CA TRP A 17 3.62 -6.68 6.38
C TRP A 17 3.24 -7.73 5.33
N GLY A 18 2.43 -8.72 5.71
CA GLY A 18 1.90 -9.73 4.80
C GLY A 18 1.02 -9.12 3.70
N ALA A 19 0.05 -8.27 4.06
CA ALA A 19 -0.83 -7.60 3.12
C ALA A 19 -0.04 -6.70 2.15
N TYR A 20 0.92 -5.93 2.67
CA TYR A 20 1.82 -5.11 1.86
C TYR A 20 2.61 -5.95 0.86
N SER A 21 3.25 -7.01 1.34
CA SER A 21 4.11 -7.87 0.52
C SER A 21 3.32 -8.60 -0.56
N ILE A 22 2.17 -9.18 -0.20
CA ILE A 22 1.29 -9.87 -1.15
C ILE A 22 0.82 -8.89 -2.23
N THR A 23 0.40 -7.69 -1.84
CA THR A 23 -0.04 -6.66 -2.80
C THR A 23 1.09 -6.25 -3.74
N TYR A 24 2.29 -6.02 -3.20
CA TYR A 24 3.47 -5.71 -4.00
C TYR A 24 3.77 -6.79 -5.05
N PHE A 25 3.83 -8.07 -4.63
CA PHE A 25 4.11 -9.16 -5.55
C PHE A 25 3.00 -9.38 -6.58
N ILE A 26 1.73 -9.20 -6.20
CA ILE A 26 0.62 -9.23 -7.16
C ILE A 26 0.81 -8.16 -8.23
N LEU A 27 1.10 -6.92 -7.82
CA LEU A 27 1.32 -5.80 -8.76
C LEU A 27 2.58 -5.97 -9.61
N TYR A 28 3.63 -6.59 -9.05
CA TYR A 28 4.84 -6.91 -9.81
C TYR A 28 4.62 -8.00 -10.86
N LEU A 29 3.82 -9.02 -10.53
CA LEU A 29 3.49 -10.13 -11.43
C LEU A 29 2.45 -9.75 -12.49
N LEU A 30 1.77 -8.61 -12.33
CA LEU A 30 0.80 -8.13 -13.32
C LEU A 30 1.52 -7.92 -14.67
N PRO A 31 0.99 -8.46 -15.77
CA PRO A 31 1.55 -8.24 -17.09
C PRO A 31 1.38 -6.77 -17.50
N GLY A 32 2.48 -6.02 -17.51
CA GLY A 32 2.55 -4.62 -17.91
C GLY A 32 3.87 -4.02 -17.43
N ASP A 33 4.56 -3.25 -18.28
CA ASP A 33 5.76 -2.53 -17.84
C ASP A 33 5.31 -1.50 -16.79
N THR A 34 5.83 -1.54 -15.55
CA THR A 34 5.44 -0.56 -14.51
C THR A 34 5.58 0.87 -15.03
N LEU A 35 6.58 1.12 -15.88
CA LEU A 35 6.76 2.41 -16.55
C LEU A 35 5.60 2.73 -17.49
N SER A 36 5.10 1.75 -18.25
CA SER A 36 3.94 1.93 -19.14
C SER A 36 2.71 2.36 -18.36
N ILE A 37 2.41 1.68 -17.25
CA ILE A 37 1.26 1.99 -16.40
C ILE A 37 1.38 3.39 -15.78
N MET A 38 2.57 3.76 -15.31
CA MET A 38 2.84 5.10 -14.75
C MET A 38 2.71 6.21 -15.79
N LEU A 39 3.24 6.00 -16.99
CA LEU A 39 3.17 6.96 -18.08
C LEU A 39 1.73 7.14 -18.57
N SER A 40 1.01 6.04 -18.79
CA SER A 40 -0.40 6.08 -19.19
C SER A 40 -1.28 6.75 -18.12
N ALA A 41 -1.05 6.49 -16.83
CA ALA A 41 -1.78 7.15 -15.76
C ALA A 41 -1.42 8.65 -15.62
N SER A 42 -0.24 9.06 -16.09
CA SER A 42 0.17 10.46 -16.19
C SER A 42 -0.29 11.14 -17.49
N GLY A 43 -1.05 10.43 -18.34
CA GLY A 43 -1.53 10.93 -19.63
C GLY A 43 -0.46 10.96 -20.74
N VAL A 44 0.65 10.25 -20.56
CA VAL A 44 1.76 10.18 -21.52
C VAL A 44 1.68 8.87 -22.31
N GLU A 45 1.57 8.98 -23.63
CA GLU A 45 1.64 7.82 -24.53
C GLU A 45 3.09 7.34 -24.65
N ILE A 46 3.33 6.06 -24.30
CA ILE A 46 4.68 5.47 -24.33
C ILE A 46 5.26 5.46 -25.74
N ASP A 47 4.40 5.29 -26.76
CA ASP A 47 4.78 5.27 -28.17
C ASP A 47 5.30 6.63 -28.68
N SER A 48 5.05 7.71 -27.92
CA SER A 48 5.55 9.06 -28.24
C SER A 48 6.94 9.36 -27.64
N LEU A 49 7.47 8.49 -26.78
CA LEU A 49 8.75 8.69 -26.10
C LEU A 49 9.91 7.99 -26.82
N SER A 50 11.05 8.66 -26.91
CA SER A 50 12.30 8.05 -27.40
C SER A 50 12.75 6.92 -26.46
N ALA A 51 13.38 5.88 -27.01
CA ALA A 51 13.97 4.79 -26.23
C ALA A 51 14.96 5.29 -25.15
N GLN A 52 15.61 6.43 -25.38
CA GLN A 52 16.51 7.06 -24.40
C GLN A 52 15.75 7.67 -23.22
N ASP A 53 14.57 8.23 -23.44
CA ASP A 53 13.76 8.86 -22.39
C ASP A 53 13.07 7.80 -21.54
N LEU A 54 12.64 6.69 -22.15
CA LEU A 54 12.15 5.51 -21.43
C LEU A 54 13.25 4.91 -20.54
N ALA A 55 14.49 4.77 -21.02
CA ALA A 55 15.60 4.26 -20.22
C ALA A 55 15.94 5.17 -19.03
N LYS A 56 15.95 6.50 -19.23
CA LYS A 56 16.12 7.48 -18.15
C LYS A 56 14.99 7.40 -17.13
N ALA A 57 13.75 7.23 -17.58
CA ALA A 57 12.61 7.11 -16.69
C ALA A 57 12.66 5.80 -15.87
N LYS A 58 13.08 4.67 -16.46
CA LYS A 58 13.30 3.42 -15.72
C LYS A 58 14.33 3.58 -14.60
N LEU A 59 15.45 4.22 -14.91
CA LEU A 59 16.49 4.55 -13.93
C LEU A 59 16.00 5.49 -12.84
N TYR A 60 15.23 6.51 -13.21
CA TYR A 60 14.66 7.48 -12.26
C TYR A 60 13.70 6.82 -11.26
N TYR A 61 12.86 5.89 -11.75
CA TYR A 61 11.93 5.14 -10.92
C TYR A 61 12.54 3.88 -10.27
N GLY A 62 13.84 3.61 -10.50
CA GLY A 62 14.52 2.42 -9.96
C GLY A 62 13.97 1.09 -10.49
N LEU A 63 13.28 1.12 -11.64
CA LEU A 63 12.68 -0.05 -12.29
C LEU A 63 13.74 -0.98 -12.92
N ASP A 64 14.99 -0.54 -12.98
CA ASP A 64 16.16 -1.32 -13.40
C ASP A 64 16.75 -2.18 -12.27
N ARG A 65 16.38 -1.92 -11.01
CA ARG A 65 16.88 -2.64 -9.83
C ARG A 65 16.24 -4.01 -9.68
N GLY A 66 16.92 -4.90 -8.96
CA GLY A 66 16.37 -6.21 -8.61
C GLY A 66 15.05 -6.11 -7.83
N ILE A 67 14.15 -7.08 -8.01
CA ILE A 67 12.83 -7.08 -7.35
C ILE A 67 12.91 -6.93 -5.83
N PHE A 68 13.90 -7.58 -5.21
CA PHE A 68 14.11 -7.51 -3.77
C PHE A 68 14.60 -6.13 -3.32
N GLU A 69 15.48 -5.49 -4.10
CA GLU A 69 15.96 -4.13 -3.81
C GLU A 69 14.80 -3.14 -3.85
N GLN A 70 13.96 -3.19 -4.90
CA GLN A 70 12.78 -2.34 -5.01
C GLN A 70 11.80 -2.57 -3.84
N TYR A 71 11.56 -3.83 -3.49
CA TYR A 71 10.70 -4.19 -2.37
C TYR A 71 11.22 -3.62 -1.03
N PHE A 72 12.50 -3.80 -0.73
CA PHE A 72 13.08 -3.30 0.53
C PHE A 72 13.18 -1.78 0.57
N ASP A 73 13.50 -1.12 -0.54
CA ASP A 73 13.50 0.35 -0.63
C ASP A 73 12.10 0.92 -0.33
N LEU A 74 11.06 0.36 -0.97
CA LEU A 74 9.68 0.78 -0.73
C LEU A 74 9.19 0.45 0.68
N LEU A 75 9.55 -0.71 1.23
CA LEU A 75 9.19 -1.10 2.59
C LEU A 75 9.88 -0.20 3.62
N TRP A 76 11.14 0.14 3.40
CA TRP A 76 11.90 1.04 4.25
C TRP A 76 11.30 2.45 4.26
N GLY A 77 10.93 2.97 3.09
CA GLY A 77 10.18 4.22 2.96
C GLY A 77 8.87 4.16 3.73
N ALA A 78 8.08 3.10 3.55
CA ALA A 78 6.78 2.94 4.20
C ALA A 78 6.88 2.95 5.74
N ILE A 79 7.93 2.35 6.30
CA ILE A 79 8.20 2.39 7.75
C ILE A 79 8.51 3.82 8.24
N HIS A 80 9.09 4.67 7.39
CA HIS A 80 9.35 6.09 7.67
C HIS A 80 8.17 7.01 7.31
N GLY A 81 7.05 6.45 6.85
CA GLY A 81 5.86 7.20 6.45
C GLY A 81 5.90 7.70 5.00
N ASP A 82 6.92 7.32 4.23
CA ASP A 82 6.99 7.56 2.79
C ASP A 82 6.45 6.35 2.02
N PHE A 83 5.18 6.44 1.61
CA PHE A 83 4.52 5.40 0.83
C PHE A 83 4.65 5.62 -0.68
N GLY A 84 5.43 6.61 -1.11
CA GLY A 84 5.55 7.01 -2.51
C GLY A 84 4.27 7.64 -3.06
N ASN A 85 4.16 7.65 -4.38
CA ASN A 85 3.04 8.24 -5.12
C ASN A 85 2.11 7.16 -5.67
N SER A 86 0.81 7.47 -5.69
CA SER A 86 -0.18 6.65 -6.36
C SER A 86 0.09 6.64 -7.87
N LEU A 87 0.23 5.44 -8.44
CA LEU A 87 0.43 5.27 -9.88
C LEU A 87 -0.74 5.84 -10.68
N THR A 88 -1.97 5.76 -10.17
CA THR A 88 -3.19 6.19 -10.88
C THR A 88 -3.55 7.65 -10.63
N LEU A 89 -3.39 8.12 -9.39
CA LEU A 89 -3.83 9.45 -8.98
C LEU A 89 -2.71 10.49 -9.00
N ASN A 90 -1.46 10.06 -9.18
CA ASN A 90 -0.27 10.92 -9.22
C ASN A 90 -0.19 11.87 -8.00
N ARG A 91 -0.54 11.34 -6.82
CA ARG A 91 -0.53 12.04 -5.53
C ARG A 91 0.16 11.20 -4.47
N PRO A 92 0.74 11.82 -3.42
CA PRO A 92 1.34 11.08 -2.30
C PRO A 92 0.33 10.14 -1.66
N VAL A 93 0.71 8.87 -1.48
CA VAL A 93 -0.17 7.86 -0.87
C VAL A 93 -0.48 8.21 0.59
N SER A 94 0.45 8.87 1.29
CA SER A 94 0.25 9.36 2.67
C SER A 94 -0.95 10.31 2.78
N GLU A 95 -1.10 11.25 1.84
CA GLU A 95 -2.26 12.15 1.79
C GLU A 95 -3.55 11.38 1.59
N LEU A 96 -3.55 10.42 0.65
CA LEU A 96 -4.71 9.59 0.36
C LEU A 96 -5.12 8.74 1.58
N LEU A 97 -4.15 8.22 2.33
CA LEU A 97 -4.42 7.48 3.57
C LEU A 97 -5.07 8.38 4.62
N VAL A 98 -4.55 9.60 4.82
CA VAL A 98 -5.13 10.57 5.77
C VAL A 98 -6.54 10.97 5.34
N GLU A 99 -6.78 11.16 4.04
CA GLU A 99 -8.09 11.52 3.50
C GLU A 99 -9.15 10.41 3.73
N ARG A 100 -8.74 9.13 3.71
CA ARG A 100 -9.63 7.97 3.88
C ARG A 100 -9.72 7.45 5.31
N LEU A 101 -8.81 7.89 6.19
CA LEU A 101 -8.76 7.48 7.59
C LEU A 101 -10.09 7.74 8.32
N PRO A 102 -10.75 8.92 8.21
CA PRO A 102 -11.95 9.21 8.98
C PRO A 102 -13.12 8.29 8.67
N GLN A 103 -13.37 7.98 7.39
CA GLN A 103 -14.42 7.02 7.01
C GLN A 103 -14.10 5.60 7.49
N THR A 104 -12.83 5.20 7.45
CA THR A 104 -12.44 3.86 7.93
C THR A 104 -12.63 3.75 9.44
N LEU A 105 -12.27 4.80 10.19
CA LEU A 105 -12.46 4.85 11.64
C LEU A 105 -13.94 4.90 12.03
N SER A 106 -14.80 5.60 11.28
CA SER A 106 -16.23 5.63 11.57
C SER A 106 -16.87 4.26 11.35
N LEU A 107 -16.52 3.56 10.27
CA LEU A 107 -16.98 2.20 10.00
C LEU A 107 -16.47 1.21 11.05
N ALA A 108 -15.18 1.27 11.40
CA ALA A 108 -14.62 0.43 12.44
C ALA A 108 -15.28 0.68 13.81
N GLY A 109 -15.54 1.94 14.14
CA GLY A 109 -16.26 2.32 15.36
C GLY A 109 -17.67 1.73 15.42
N LEU A 110 -18.44 1.85 14.33
CA LEU A 110 -19.77 1.23 14.23
C LEU A 110 -19.71 -0.28 14.36
N ALA A 111 -18.75 -0.94 13.71
CA ALA A 111 -18.56 -2.38 13.80
C ALA A 111 -18.25 -2.82 15.24
N ILE A 112 -17.41 -2.07 15.96
CA ILE A 112 -17.12 -2.33 17.38
C ILE A 112 -18.39 -2.19 18.22
N VAL A 113 -19.17 -1.13 18.04
CA VAL A 113 -20.42 -0.92 18.79
C VAL A 113 -21.39 -2.07 18.55
N LEU A 114 -21.63 -2.45 17.29
CA LEU A 114 -22.52 -3.56 16.96
C LEU A 114 -22.00 -4.89 17.50
N SER A 115 -20.69 -5.14 17.41
CA SER A 115 -20.07 -6.36 17.94
C SER A 115 -20.21 -6.45 19.46
N LEU A 116 -20.06 -5.33 20.18
CA LEU A 116 -20.28 -5.30 21.63
C LEU A 116 -21.74 -5.56 21.99
N ILE A 117 -22.69 -4.87 21.33
CA ILE A 117 -24.13 -5.06 21.59
C ILE A 117 -24.53 -6.52 21.31
N GLY A 118 -24.15 -7.05 20.15
CA GLY A 118 -24.46 -8.43 19.76
C GLY A 118 -23.78 -9.46 20.66
N GLY A 119 -22.50 -9.29 20.96
CA GLY A 119 -21.74 -10.21 21.80
C GLY A 119 -22.24 -10.24 23.24
N ILE A 120 -22.57 -9.08 23.81
CA ILE A 120 -23.16 -8.98 25.15
C ILE A 120 -24.58 -9.56 25.14
N GLY A 121 -25.41 -9.21 24.17
CA GLY A 121 -26.78 -9.72 24.06
C GLY A 121 -26.84 -11.24 23.96
N LEU A 122 -25.97 -11.85 23.15
CA LEU A 122 -25.82 -13.30 23.06
C LEU A 122 -25.30 -13.94 24.35
N ALA A 123 -24.43 -13.25 25.11
CA ALA A 123 -23.91 -13.77 26.36
C ALA A 123 -24.97 -13.82 27.49
N TYR A 124 -26.05 -13.04 27.37
CA TYR A 124 -27.16 -13.02 28.34
C TYR A 124 -28.31 -13.99 28.00
N LEU A 125 -28.34 -14.53 26.78
CA LEU A 125 -29.30 -15.55 26.34
C LEU A 125 -28.81 -16.96 26.71
#